data_AF-A0A835GTZ2-F1
#
_entry.id   AF-A0A835GTZ2-F1
#
_cell.length_a   1.000
_cell.length_b   1.000
_cell.length_c   1.000
_cell.angle_alpha   90.00
_cell.angle_beta   90.00
_cell.angle_gamma   90.00
#
_symmetry.space_group_name_H-M   'P 1'
#
loop_
_entity.id
_entity.type
_entity.pdbx_description
1 polymer ?
#
loop_
_entity_poly.entity_id
_entity_poly.type
_entity_poly.pdbx_seq_one_letter_code
_entity_poly.pdbx_strand_id
1 'polypeptide(L)'
;MTCTKQLTPQLTQIDSIQDYCISFSSCWDCKRAGSQCDWCHEFGCTHYPSLHCPQKVILDNTWHKNSIERYCTEIVSSDPIFVPADVKKYIKLNLRIDDLTIFKRNIMCEIHIEQSIIRVKASLGQNTLYCDMTNLKISRNVALGYVRLLWGGVEPYSNMILMIVYRCQNMASTCFECQALDKRFNCGWCEESSKCILLEECPRKFGPWIDRKSLCGKYKDISYYTHGESGI
;
A
#
# COMPACT_ATOMS: atom_id res chain seq x y z
N MET A 1 -58.63 -1.43 -26.92
CA MET A 1 -57.38 -1.30 -27.70
C MET A 1 -56.22 -1.57 -26.76
N THR A 2 -55.77 -2.82 -26.74
CA THR A 2 -54.65 -3.30 -25.92
C THR A 2 -53.35 -2.85 -26.59
N CYS A 3 -52.58 -1.99 -25.91
CA CYS A 3 -51.26 -1.57 -26.38
C CYS A 3 -50.24 -2.64 -25.99
N THR A 4 -50.17 -3.71 -26.77
CA THR A 4 -49.07 -4.67 -26.69
C THR A 4 -47.86 -4.01 -27.33
N LYS A 5 -47.02 -3.35 -26.52
CA LYS A 5 -45.66 -2.96 -26.93
C LYS A 5 -44.92 -4.26 -27.27
N GLN A 6 -44.82 -4.60 -28.55
CA GLN A 6 -43.84 -5.57 -29.02
C GLN A 6 -42.47 -5.02 -28.61
N LEU A 7 -41.83 -5.64 -27.62
CA LEU A 7 -40.42 -5.38 -27.32
C LEU A 7 -39.63 -5.72 -28.58
N THR A 8 -38.90 -4.74 -29.09
CA THR A 8 -38.05 -4.88 -30.27
C THR A 8 -36.89 -5.84 -29.94
N PRO A 9 -36.46 -6.73 -30.85
CA PRO A 9 -35.39 -7.71 -30.59
C PRO A 9 -34.06 -7.09 -30.10
N GLN A 10 -33.83 -5.83 -30.44
CA GLN A 10 -32.68 -5.05 -29.97
C GLN A 10 -32.77 -4.74 -28.47
N LEU A 11 -33.96 -4.46 -27.92
CA LEU A 11 -34.11 -4.27 -26.46
C LEU A 11 -33.81 -5.57 -25.71
N THR A 12 -34.30 -6.71 -26.20
CA THR A 12 -34.03 -8.01 -25.55
C THR A 12 -32.56 -8.42 -25.61
N GLN A 13 -31.83 -8.04 -26.68
CA GLN A 13 -30.40 -8.28 -26.79
C GLN A 13 -29.60 -7.38 -25.86
N ILE A 14 -30.01 -6.12 -25.72
CA ILE A 14 -29.39 -5.12 -24.86
C ILE A 14 -29.60 -5.47 -23.37
N ASP A 15 -30.80 -5.91 -22.99
CA ASP A 15 -31.10 -6.42 -21.64
C ASP A 15 -30.23 -7.64 -21.31
N SER A 16 -30.02 -8.54 -22.28
CA SER A 16 -29.13 -9.70 -22.13
C SER A 16 -27.66 -9.34 -21.91
N ILE A 17 -27.17 -8.22 -22.46
CA ILE A 17 -25.78 -7.77 -22.22
C ILE A 17 -25.65 -7.17 -20.83
N GLN A 18 -26.64 -6.39 -20.40
CA GLN A 18 -26.66 -5.85 -19.04
C GLN A 18 -26.70 -6.97 -17.99
N ASP A 19 -27.54 -8.00 -18.18
CA ASP A 19 -27.61 -9.18 -17.30
C ASP A 19 -26.26 -9.91 -17.22
N TYR A 20 -25.55 -10.00 -18.35
CA TYR A 20 -24.19 -10.53 -18.38
C TYR A 20 -23.22 -9.66 -17.56
N CYS A 21 -23.22 -8.35 -17.74
CA CYS A 21 -22.32 -7.45 -17.01
C CYS A 21 -22.56 -7.50 -15.49
N ILE A 22 -23.81 -7.41 -15.02
CA ILE A 22 -24.09 -7.38 -13.56
C ILE A 22 -23.78 -8.70 -12.84
N SER A 23 -23.55 -9.79 -13.58
CA SER A 23 -23.11 -11.06 -12.98
C SER A 23 -21.70 -10.99 -12.37
N PHE A 24 -20.91 -9.98 -12.73
CA PHE A 24 -19.57 -9.76 -12.19
C PHE A 24 -19.59 -8.85 -10.95
N SER A 25 -19.14 -9.39 -9.81
CA SER A 25 -19.16 -8.70 -8.52
C SER A 25 -17.86 -7.96 -8.17
N SER A 26 -16.81 -8.08 -8.99
CA SER A 26 -15.54 -7.36 -8.80
C SER A 26 -15.17 -6.54 -10.03
N CYS A 27 -14.44 -5.45 -9.82
CA CYS A 27 -13.94 -4.62 -10.89
C CYS A 27 -13.06 -5.42 -11.87
N TRP A 28 -12.20 -6.29 -11.35
CA TRP A 28 -11.29 -7.07 -12.17
C TRP A 28 -12.00 -8.08 -13.05
N ASP A 29 -13.06 -8.72 -12.56
CA ASP A 29 -13.87 -9.61 -13.38
C ASP A 29 -14.63 -8.83 -14.45
N CYS A 30 -15.20 -7.68 -14.08
CA CYS A 30 -15.89 -6.79 -15.00
C CYS A 30 -15.01 -6.30 -16.15
N LYS A 31 -13.80 -5.82 -15.84
CA LYS A 31 -12.85 -5.32 -16.85
C LYS A 31 -12.34 -6.43 -17.77
N ARG A 32 -12.33 -7.70 -17.30
CA ARG A 32 -11.99 -8.89 -18.09
C ARG A 32 -13.15 -9.43 -18.94
N ALA A 33 -14.40 -9.11 -18.59
CA ALA A 33 -15.60 -9.57 -19.29
C ALA A 33 -15.70 -9.13 -20.76
N GLY A 34 -14.95 -8.09 -21.15
CA GLY A 34 -14.85 -7.63 -22.54
C GLY A 34 -15.37 -6.21 -22.73
N SER A 35 -15.38 -5.75 -23.99
CA SER A 35 -15.46 -4.32 -24.31
C SER A 35 -16.77 -3.63 -23.91
N GLN A 36 -17.82 -4.41 -23.70
CA GLN A 36 -19.19 -3.96 -23.51
C GLN A 36 -19.55 -3.66 -22.05
N CYS A 37 -18.71 -4.04 -21.09
CA CYS A 37 -18.94 -3.78 -19.67
C CYS A 37 -17.92 -2.77 -19.13
N ASP A 38 -18.39 -1.93 -18.21
CA ASP A 38 -17.58 -1.01 -17.43
C ASP A 38 -17.93 -1.07 -15.94
N TRP A 39 -16.95 -0.70 -15.12
CA TRP A 39 -17.11 -0.69 -13.66
C TRP A 39 -17.49 0.71 -13.17
N CYS A 40 -18.62 0.79 -12.47
CA CYS A 40 -19.07 1.96 -11.72
C CYS A 40 -18.94 1.68 -10.22
N HIS A 41 -18.17 2.46 -9.47
CA HIS A 41 -17.86 2.15 -8.06
C HIS A 41 -19.08 1.93 -7.14
N GLU A 42 -20.14 2.73 -7.31
CA GLU A 42 -21.38 2.64 -6.51
C GLU A 42 -22.41 1.62 -7.01
N PHE A 43 -22.23 1.10 -8.22
CA PHE A 43 -23.22 0.24 -8.86
C PHE A 43 -22.68 -1.16 -9.17
N GLY A 44 -21.38 -1.27 -9.43
CA GLY A 44 -20.72 -2.47 -9.94
C GLY A 44 -20.58 -2.46 -11.44
N CYS A 45 -20.51 -3.66 -12.00
CA CYS A 45 -20.34 -3.86 -13.43
C CYS A 45 -21.62 -3.56 -14.20
N THR A 46 -21.52 -2.81 -15.29
CA THR A 46 -22.69 -2.43 -16.11
C THR A 46 -22.33 -2.18 -17.56
N HIS A 47 -23.31 -2.39 -18.44
CA HIS A 47 -23.28 -1.96 -19.82
C HIS A 47 -23.55 -0.45 -20.00
N TYR A 48 -24.08 0.24 -18.99
CA TYR A 48 -24.51 1.65 -19.06
C TYR A 48 -23.77 2.58 -18.08
N PRO A 49 -22.47 2.79 -18.25
CA PRO A 49 -21.71 3.66 -17.35
C PRO A 49 -22.22 5.11 -17.34
N SER A 50 -22.74 5.61 -18.47
CA SER A 50 -23.33 6.96 -18.56
C SER A 50 -24.59 7.14 -17.72
N LEU A 51 -25.31 6.06 -17.41
CA LEU A 51 -26.50 6.09 -16.56
C LEU A 51 -26.12 5.93 -15.08
N HIS A 52 -25.25 4.97 -14.77
CA HIS A 52 -24.96 4.57 -13.39
C HIS A 52 -23.80 5.32 -12.75
N CYS A 53 -22.84 5.83 -13.52
CA CYS A 53 -21.74 6.65 -13.02
C CYS A 53 -21.37 7.80 -13.98
N PRO A 54 -22.31 8.72 -14.27
CA PRO A 54 -22.10 9.81 -15.23
C PRO A 54 -20.92 10.73 -14.86
N GLN A 55 -20.66 10.95 -13.56
CA GLN A 55 -19.51 11.76 -13.13
C GLN A 55 -18.18 11.14 -13.53
N LYS A 56 -18.04 9.80 -13.43
CA LYS A 56 -16.85 9.09 -13.88
C LYS A 56 -16.66 9.29 -15.38
N VAL A 57 -17.71 9.05 -16.18
CA VAL A 57 -17.66 9.21 -17.64
C VAL A 57 -17.26 10.63 -18.06
N ILE A 58 -17.79 11.65 -17.40
CA ILE A 58 -17.42 13.05 -17.66
C ILE A 58 -15.94 13.29 -17.36
N LEU A 59 -15.44 12.80 -16.22
CA LEU A 59 -14.05 12.96 -15.81
C LEU A 59 -13.11 12.18 -16.75
N ASP A 60 -13.47 10.97 -17.17
CA ASP A 60 -12.68 10.15 -18.10
C ASP A 60 -12.55 10.81 -19.47
N ASN A 61 -13.62 11.39 -20.01
CA ASN A 61 -13.57 12.11 -21.29
C ASN A 61 -12.63 13.33 -21.26
N THR A 62 -12.37 13.89 -20.07
CA THR A 62 -11.46 15.02 -19.89
C THR A 62 -10.01 14.60 -19.63
N TRP A 63 -9.78 13.43 -19.03
CA TRP A 63 -8.44 12.95 -18.61
C TRP A 63 -7.89 11.80 -19.48
N HIS A 64 -8.74 10.89 -19.92
CA HIS A 64 -8.41 9.66 -20.65
C HIS A 64 -8.88 9.73 -22.10
N LYS A 65 -8.30 10.64 -22.91
CA LYS A 65 -8.61 10.67 -24.34
C LYS A 65 -8.11 9.44 -25.13
N ASN A 66 -7.30 8.54 -24.57
CA ASN A 66 -6.67 7.42 -25.30
C ASN A 66 -6.26 6.20 -24.44
N SER A 67 -6.84 5.96 -23.25
CA SER A 67 -6.43 4.80 -22.45
C SER A 67 -7.07 3.51 -22.95
N ILE A 68 -6.33 2.74 -23.75
CA ILE A 68 -6.65 1.35 -24.11
C ILE A 68 -6.59 0.45 -22.87
N GLU A 69 -5.85 0.85 -21.83
CA GLU A 69 -5.67 0.05 -20.63
C GLU A 69 -6.92 0.05 -19.74
N ARG A 70 -7.41 -1.17 -19.48
CA ARG A 70 -8.52 -1.47 -18.58
C ARG A 70 -7.95 -1.96 -17.27
N TYR A 71 -7.98 -1.10 -16.25
CA TYR A 71 -7.49 -1.44 -14.93
C TYR A 71 -8.51 -1.05 -13.86
N CYS A 72 -8.22 -1.44 -12.62
CA CYS A 72 -9.03 -1.13 -11.45
C CYS A 72 -8.25 -0.26 -10.47
N THR A 73 -8.95 0.51 -9.65
CA THR A 73 -8.30 1.28 -8.59
C THR A 73 -7.68 0.34 -7.56
N GLU A 74 -6.37 0.36 -7.44
CA GLU A 74 -5.64 -0.58 -6.58
C GLU A 74 -4.34 0.02 -6.05
N ILE A 75 -3.81 -0.58 -5.00
CA ILE A 75 -2.48 -0.26 -4.49
C ILE A 75 -1.44 -0.97 -5.38
N VAL A 76 -0.49 -0.21 -5.92
CA VAL A 76 0.61 -0.71 -6.74
C VAL A 76 1.84 -0.89 -5.86
N SER A 77 2.27 -2.15 -5.67
CA SER A 77 3.52 -2.49 -4.98
C SER A 77 4.11 -3.79 -5.52
N SER A 78 5.41 -3.80 -5.81
CA SER A 78 6.18 -5.01 -6.14
C SER A 78 6.73 -5.71 -4.89
N ASP A 79 6.90 -4.96 -3.80
CA ASP A 79 7.54 -5.40 -2.57
C ASP A 79 6.60 -5.23 -1.37
N PRO A 80 6.85 -5.95 -0.27
CA PRO A 80 6.21 -5.66 0.99
C PRO A 80 6.55 -4.25 1.47
N ILE A 81 5.62 -3.62 2.17
CA ILE A 81 5.85 -2.32 2.79
C ILE A 81 6.49 -2.52 4.15
N PHE A 82 7.57 -1.80 4.44
CA PHE A 82 8.29 -1.89 5.71
C PHE A 82 7.85 -0.75 6.62
N VAL A 83 7.30 -1.09 7.79
CA VAL A 83 6.80 -0.10 8.75
C VAL A 83 7.44 -0.33 10.13
N PRO A 84 8.09 0.67 10.73
CA PRO A 84 8.62 0.51 12.07
C PRO A 84 7.50 0.38 13.10
N ALA A 85 7.65 -0.54 14.03
CA ALA A 85 6.80 -0.67 15.20
C ALA A 85 7.13 0.42 16.22
N ASP A 86 6.20 0.67 17.13
CA ASP A 86 6.37 1.53 18.31
C ASP A 86 6.58 3.03 18.03
N VAL A 87 6.67 3.45 16.76
CA VAL A 87 6.80 4.84 16.33
C VAL A 87 5.57 5.29 15.53
N LYS A 88 5.12 6.54 15.75
CA LYS A 88 4.06 7.14 14.93
C LYS A 88 4.60 7.53 13.55
N LYS A 89 4.13 6.86 12.50
CA LYS A 89 4.51 7.16 11.10
C LYS A 89 3.31 7.13 10.17
N TYR A 90 3.38 7.95 9.12
CA TYR A 90 2.51 7.81 7.96
C TYR A 90 2.88 6.53 7.19
N ILE A 91 1.88 5.87 6.59
CA ILE A 91 2.11 4.79 5.63
C ILE A 91 1.81 5.36 4.24
N LYS A 92 2.83 5.35 3.37
CA LYS A 92 2.73 5.84 2.00
C LYS A 92 2.47 4.69 1.05
N LEU A 93 1.43 4.79 0.24
CA LEU A 93 1.01 3.80 -0.75
C LEU A 93 0.91 4.47 -2.12
N ASN A 94 1.35 3.79 -3.18
CA ASN A 94 1.11 4.27 -4.54
C ASN A 94 -0.16 3.61 -5.07
N LEU A 95 -1.01 4.38 -5.74
CA LEU A 95 -2.24 3.90 -6.32
C LEU A 95 -2.20 3.98 -7.84
N ARG A 96 -2.81 3.01 -8.48
CA ARG A 96 -3.33 3.13 -9.84
C ARG A 96 -4.81 3.45 -9.70
N ILE A 97 -5.28 4.55 -10.30
CA ILE A 97 -6.63 5.09 -10.08
C ILE A 97 -7.44 5.02 -11.38
N ASP A 98 -8.52 4.24 -11.40
CA ASP A 98 -9.44 4.10 -12.54
C ASP A 98 -10.67 5.00 -12.39
N ASP A 99 -11.04 5.36 -11.16
CA ASP A 99 -12.21 6.20 -10.88
C ASP A 99 -11.78 7.47 -10.14
N LEU A 100 -11.73 8.59 -10.88
CA LEU A 100 -11.35 9.91 -10.34
C LEU A 100 -12.35 10.46 -9.31
N THR A 101 -13.52 9.84 -9.13
CA THR A 101 -14.40 10.19 -8.00
C THR A 101 -13.78 9.85 -6.65
N ILE A 102 -12.74 9.01 -6.61
CA ILE A 102 -11.98 8.68 -5.39
C ILE A 102 -11.47 9.93 -4.64
N PHE A 103 -11.13 11.01 -5.36
CA PHE A 103 -10.67 12.27 -4.79
C PHE A 103 -11.71 12.99 -3.91
N LYS A 104 -12.99 12.63 -4.04
CA LYS A 104 -14.10 13.20 -3.26
C LYS A 104 -14.55 12.29 -2.12
N ARG A 105 -13.85 11.17 -1.89
CA ARG A 105 -14.27 10.14 -0.94
C ARG A 105 -13.47 10.20 0.37
N ASN A 106 -14.10 9.68 1.41
CA ASN A 106 -13.43 9.39 2.67
C ASN A 106 -12.72 8.04 2.55
N ILE A 107 -11.42 8.06 2.30
CA ILE A 107 -10.60 6.86 2.18
C ILE A 107 -10.03 6.52 3.56
N MET A 108 -10.09 5.24 3.92
CA MET A 108 -9.42 4.71 5.09
C MET A 108 -8.41 3.65 4.68
N CYS A 109 -7.28 3.60 5.37
CA CYS A 109 -6.40 2.45 5.35
C CYS A 109 -6.84 1.49 6.46
N GLU A 110 -7.14 0.25 6.09
CA GLU A 110 -7.39 -0.83 7.03
C GLU A 110 -6.15 -1.73 7.10
N ILE A 111 -5.53 -1.76 8.27
CA ILE A 111 -4.27 -2.45 8.53
C ILE A 111 -4.57 -3.63 9.44
N HIS A 112 -4.15 -4.82 9.02
CA HIS A 112 -4.25 -6.05 9.77
C HIS A 112 -2.85 -6.45 10.23
N ILE A 113 -2.64 -6.48 11.53
CA ILE A 113 -1.35 -6.83 12.12
C ILE A 113 -1.56 -7.63 13.41
N GLU A 114 -1.01 -8.84 13.46
CA GLU A 114 -1.23 -9.81 14.53
C GLU A 114 -2.74 -10.01 14.81
N GLN A 115 -3.22 -9.58 15.97
CA GLN A 115 -4.62 -9.68 16.40
C GLN A 115 -5.37 -8.34 16.29
N SER A 116 -4.74 -7.32 15.71
CA SER A 116 -5.26 -5.96 15.63
C SER A 116 -5.71 -5.61 14.22
N ILE A 117 -6.88 -4.98 14.12
CA ILE A 117 -7.36 -4.32 12.91
C ILE A 117 -7.43 -2.82 13.20
N ILE A 118 -6.60 -2.04 12.51
CA ILE A 118 -6.47 -0.61 12.70
C ILE A 118 -7.02 0.10 11.47
N ARG A 119 -7.95 1.03 11.65
CA ARG A 119 -8.47 1.89 10.59
C ARG A 119 -8.03 3.31 10.83
N VAL A 120 -7.32 3.88 9.86
CA VAL A 120 -6.90 5.29 9.89
C VAL A 120 -7.40 5.99 8.63
N LYS A 121 -7.71 7.28 8.74
CA LYS A 121 -8.01 8.09 7.57
C LYS A 121 -6.80 8.17 6.67
N ALA A 122 -7.04 8.43 5.40
CA ALA A 122 -5.99 8.59 4.41
C ALA A 122 -6.24 9.82 3.56
N SER A 123 -5.17 10.52 3.23
CA SER A 123 -5.18 11.66 2.31
C SER A 123 -4.62 11.23 0.96
N LEU A 124 -5.32 11.56 -0.12
CA LEU A 124 -4.91 11.24 -1.48
C LEU A 124 -4.23 12.45 -2.14
N GLY A 125 -2.95 12.30 -2.48
CA GLY A 125 -2.25 13.18 -3.42
C GLY A 125 -2.61 12.81 -4.87
N GLN A 126 -1.72 12.98 -5.85
CA GLN A 126 -2.06 12.62 -7.24
C GLN A 126 -2.27 11.10 -7.40
N ASN A 127 -1.20 10.31 -7.25
CA ASN A 127 -1.25 8.83 -7.30
C ASN A 127 -0.67 8.21 -6.02
N THR A 128 -0.61 8.99 -4.95
CA THR A 128 -0.01 8.57 -3.69
C THR A 128 -1.00 8.80 -2.57
N LEU A 129 -1.32 7.74 -1.86
CA LEU A 129 -2.14 7.76 -0.68
C LEU A 129 -1.25 7.79 0.57
N TYR A 130 -1.60 8.65 1.52
CA TYR A 130 -0.94 8.78 2.81
C TYR A 130 -1.92 8.38 3.90
N CYS A 131 -1.76 7.19 4.47
CA CYS A 131 -2.47 6.79 5.68
C CYS A 131 -1.95 7.64 6.85
N ASP A 132 -2.86 8.18 7.67
CA ASP A 132 -2.52 9.03 8.81
C ASP A 132 -1.54 8.35 9.79
N MET A 133 -0.83 9.17 10.56
CA MET A 133 0.19 8.68 11.49
C MET A 133 -0.38 7.65 12.47
N THR A 134 0.15 6.43 12.40
CA THR A 134 -0.24 5.34 13.28
C THR A 134 0.98 4.75 13.96
N ASN A 135 0.79 4.23 15.17
CA ASN A 135 1.81 3.49 15.91
C ASN A 135 1.40 2.03 15.93
N LEU A 136 2.08 1.21 15.12
CA LEU A 136 1.82 -0.22 15.05
C LEU A 136 2.53 -0.94 16.20
N LYS A 137 1.80 -1.84 16.85
CA LYS A 137 2.30 -2.68 17.94
C LYS A 137 2.42 -4.11 17.46
N ILE A 138 3.51 -4.76 17.87
CA ILE A 138 3.80 -6.16 17.58
C ILE A 138 4.33 -6.85 18.84
N SER A 139 4.17 -8.15 18.93
CA SER A 139 4.61 -8.94 20.09
C SER A 139 6.07 -9.36 19.98
N ARG A 140 6.58 -9.55 18.76
CA ARG A 140 7.97 -9.95 18.48
C ARG A 140 8.77 -8.83 17.81
N ASN A 141 9.98 -9.11 17.35
CA ASN A 141 10.81 -8.11 16.65
C ASN A 141 10.34 -7.84 15.23
N VAL A 142 9.68 -8.82 14.60
CA VAL A 142 9.11 -8.72 13.25
C VAL A 142 7.76 -9.43 13.23
N ALA A 143 6.78 -8.83 12.58
CA ALA A 143 5.49 -9.44 12.29
C ALA A 143 5.05 -9.14 10.86
N LEU A 144 4.36 -10.11 10.25
CA LEU A 144 3.72 -9.94 8.94
C LEU A 144 2.30 -9.43 9.15
N GLY A 145 1.90 -8.47 8.32
CA GLY A 145 0.55 -7.94 8.27
C GLY A 145 0.18 -7.57 6.84
N TYR A 146 -0.96 -6.94 6.65
CA TYR A 146 -1.32 -6.39 5.35
C TYR A 146 -2.13 -5.12 5.50
N VAL A 147 -2.14 -4.31 4.44
CA VAL A 147 -2.97 -3.12 4.31
C VAL A 147 -3.83 -3.21 3.07
N ARG A 148 -5.07 -2.72 3.19
CA ARG A 148 -5.97 -2.48 2.08
C ARG A 148 -6.67 -1.14 2.26
N LEU A 149 -7.18 -0.59 1.17
CA LEU A 149 -8.02 0.60 1.22
C LEU A 149 -9.46 0.21 1.49
N LEU A 150 -10.15 1.05 2.24
CA LEU A 150 -11.59 1.05 2.40
C LEU A 150 -12.12 2.39 1.90
N TRP A 151 -12.89 2.37 0.81
CA TRP A 151 -13.33 3.59 0.12
C TRP A 151 -14.80 3.54 -0.37
N GLY A 152 -15.57 2.57 0.12
CA GLY A 152 -17.02 2.45 -0.08
C GLY A 152 -17.39 1.80 -1.41
N GLY A 153 -18.64 1.95 -1.87
CA GLY A 153 -19.13 1.33 -3.10
C GLY A 153 -19.50 -0.15 -2.93
N VAL A 154 -19.79 -0.82 -4.05
CA VAL A 154 -20.19 -2.24 -4.04
C VAL A 154 -19.01 -3.18 -3.80
N GLU A 155 -17.80 -2.76 -4.17
CA GLU A 155 -16.53 -3.42 -3.83
C GLU A 155 -15.77 -2.49 -2.86
N PRO A 156 -16.03 -2.59 -1.55
CA PRO A 156 -15.56 -1.60 -0.58
C PRO A 156 -14.04 -1.58 -0.37
N TYR A 157 -13.36 -2.68 -0.74
CA TYR A 157 -11.96 -2.90 -0.48
C TYR A 157 -11.11 -2.91 -1.75
N SER A 158 -9.89 -2.40 -1.66
CA SER A 158 -8.87 -2.65 -2.69
C SER A 158 -8.24 -4.05 -2.54
N ASN A 159 -7.26 -4.34 -3.40
CA ASN A 159 -6.29 -5.41 -3.17
C ASN A 159 -5.54 -5.24 -1.83
N MET A 160 -5.00 -6.35 -1.31
CA MET A 160 -4.19 -6.38 -0.08
C MET A 160 -2.70 -6.35 -0.43
N ILE A 161 -1.95 -5.50 0.27
CA ILE A 161 -0.49 -5.43 0.16
C ILE A 161 0.15 -5.94 1.44
N LEU A 162 1.13 -6.83 1.30
CA LEU A 162 1.90 -7.37 2.43
C LEU A 162 2.70 -6.26 3.11
N MET A 163 2.72 -6.31 4.44
CA MET A 163 3.50 -5.42 5.29
C MET A 163 4.43 -6.24 6.18
N ILE A 164 5.63 -5.71 6.40
CA ILE A 164 6.59 -6.18 7.38
C ILE A 164 6.71 -5.09 8.43
N VAL A 165 6.21 -5.39 9.63
CA VAL A 165 6.29 -4.49 10.79
C VAL A 165 7.46 -4.93 11.67
N TYR A 166 8.37 -4.02 12.04
CA TYR A 166 9.66 -4.40 12.63
C TYR A 166 10.16 -3.46 13.74
N ARG A 167 11.07 -3.96 14.59
CA ARG A 167 11.82 -3.20 15.59
C ARG A 167 13.31 -3.28 15.33
N CYS A 168 13.96 -2.15 15.08
CA CYS A 168 15.41 -2.12 14.84
C CYS A 168 16.23 -2.67 16.03
N GLN A 169 15.85 -2.34 17.27
CA GLN A 169 16.66 -2.57 18.48
C GLN A 169 17.14 -4.01 18.66
N ASN A 170 16.42 -4.99 18.12
CA ASN A 170 16.70 -6.40 18.30
C ASN A 170 16.97 -7.14 16.98
N MET A 171 17.24 -6.41 15.89
CA MET A 171 17.60 -7.00 14.60
C MET A 171 19.11 -7.10 14.39
N ALA A 172 19.89 -6.35 15.15
CA ALA A 172 21.35 -6.36 15.10
C ALA A 172 21.93 -6.01 16.48
N SER A 173 23.03 -6.66 16.82
CA SER A 173 23.75 -6.49 18.09
C SER A 173 25.02 -5.65 17.96
N THR A 174 25.55 -5.53 16.73
CA THR A 174 26.75 -4.75 16.44
C THR A 174 26.49 -3.69 15.36
N CYS A 175 27.37 -2.69 15.29
CA CYS A 175 27.31 -1.66 14.25
C CYS A 175 27.36 -2.27 12.84
N PHE A 176 28.27 -3.24 12.61
CA PHE A 176 28.40 -3.90 11.31
C PHE A 176 27.16 -4.71 10.92
N GLU A 177 26.56 -5.44 11.87
CA GLU A 177 25.29 -6.15 11.64
C GLU A 177 24.16 -5.17 11.30
N CYS A 178 24.07 -4.05 12.03
CA CYS A 178 23.05 -3.03 11.80
C CYS A 178 23.20 -2.40 10.41
N GLN A 179 24.43 -2.14 9.99
CA GLN A 179 24.76 -1.61 8.67
C GLN A 179 24.44 -2.60 7.54
N ALA A 180 24.54 -3.90 7.81
CA ALA A 180 24.24 -4.97 6.86
C ALA A 180 22.74 -5.19 6.63
N LEU A 181 21.87 -4.63 7.48
CA LEU A 181 20.42 -4.74 7.31
C LEU A 181 19.95 -4.16 5.96
N ASP A 182 18.86 -4.72 5.44
CA ASP A 182 18.22 -4.20 4.24
C ASP A 182 17.86 -2.72 4.43
N LYS A 183 18.17 -1.89 3.42
CA LYS A 183 17.91 -0.44 3.44
C LYS A 183 16.44 -0.09 3.72
N ARG A 184 15.50 -0.99 3.42
CA ARG A 184 14.05 -0.82 3.64
C ARG A 184 13.68 -0.77 5.12
N PHE A 185 14.50 -1.37 6.00
CA PHE A 185 14.34 -1.23 7.46
C PHE A 185 14.77 0.14 7.98
N ASN A 186 15.57 0.89 7.22
CA ASN A 186 16.02 2.23 7.60
C ASN A 186 16.58 2.34 9.05
N CYS A 187 17.11 1.23 9.58
CA CYS A 187 17.78 1.18 10.87
C CYS A 187 19.20 1.72 10.74
N GLY A 188 19.75 2.21 11.84
CA GLY A 188 21.14 2.63 11.93
C GLY A 188 21.66 2.51 13.35
N TRP A 189 22.99 2.56 13.48
CA TRP A 189 23.64 2.35 14.77
C TRP A 189 23.75 3.66 15.54
N CYS A 190 23.16 3.73 16.72
CA CYS A 190 23.33 4.86 17.62
C CYS A 190 24.54 4.59 18.53
N GLU A 191 25.64 5.34 18.35
CA GLU A 191 26.88 5.07 19.08
C GLU A 191 26.71 5.15 20.60
N GLU A 192 25.97 6.16 21.07
CA GLU A 192 25.82 6.43 22.50
C GLU A 192 25.11 5.28 23.21
N SER A 193 23.99 4.82 22.66
CA SER A 193 23.22 3.74 23.25
C SER A 193 23.76 2.36 22.88
N SER A 194 24.75 2.29 21.98
CA SER A 194 25.28 1.05 21.40
C SER A 194 24.16 0.11 20.94
N LYS A 195 23.19 0.67 20.20
CA LYS A 195 22.01 -0.07 19.70
C LYS A 195 21.70 0.28 18.25
N CYS A 196 21.18 -0.70 17.52
CA CYS A 196 20.62 -0.52 16.19
C CYS A 196 19.18 0.03 16.30
N ILE A 197 18.96 1.31 16.06
CA ILE A 197 17.65 1.97 16.25
C ILE A 197 17.32 2.91 15.10
N LEU A 198 16.10 3.43 15.05
CA LEU A 198 15.75 4.45 14.07
C LEU A 198 16.44 5.78 14.41
N LEU A 199 16.68 6.61 13.40
CA LEU A 199 17.32 7.93 13.57
C LEU A 199 16.59 8.82 14.60
N GLU A 200 15.27 8.77 14.65
CA GLU A 200 14.45 9.56 15.57
C GLU A 200 14.46 9.05 17.02
N GLU A 201 14.85 7.79 17.21
CA GLU A 201 15.03 7.19 18.53
C GLU A 201 16.46 7.41 19.06
N CYS A 202 17.41 7.77 18.19
CA CYS A 202 18.77 8.13 18.59
C CYS A 202 18.83 9.61 19.00
N PRO A 203 19.05 9.92 20.29
CA PRO A 203 18.96 11.31 20.73
C PRO A 203 20.20 12.09 20.28
N ARG A 204 19.98 13.02 19.35
CA ARG A 204 21.03 13.83 18.67
C ARG A 204 21.98 14.58 19.60
N LYS A 205 21.60 14.81 20.86
CA LYS A 205 22.44 15.47 21.86
C LYS A 205 23.57 14.58 22.37
N PHE A 206 23.47 13.27 22.20
CA PHE A 206 24.36 12.33 22.89
C PHE A 206 25.24 11.52 21.94
N GLY A 207 25.08 11.61 20.61
CA GLY A 207 26.04 10.98 19.69
C GLY A 207 25.56 10.87 18.25
N PRO A 208 26.44 10.44 17.32
CA PRO A 208 26.09 10.25 15.92
C PRO A 208 25.21 9.00 15.73
N TRP A 209 24.25 9.10 14.81
CA TRP A 209 23.52 7.97 14.26
C TRP A 209 24.22 7.55 12.95
N ILE A 210 24.82 6.36 12.96
CA ILE A 210 25.59 5.80 11.85
C ILE A 210 24.60 5.09 10.92
N ASP A 211 24.44 5.66 9.74
CA ASP A 211 23.63 5.08 8.69
C ASP A 211 24.39 3.96 7.95
N ARG A 212 23.72 3.33 6.98
CA ARG A 212 24.33 2.27 6.16
C ARG A 212 25.58 2.72 5.37
N LYS A 213 25.75 4.01 5.09
CA LYS A 213 26.83 4.55 4.26
C LYS A 213 28.06 4.97 5.07
N SER A 214 27.87 5.14 6.37
CA SER A 214 28.90 5.59 7.30
C SER A 214 29.74 4.42 7.79
N LEU A 215 30.98 4.68 8.21
CA LEU A 215 31.88 3.64 8.72
C LEU A 215 31.66 3.45 10.22
N CYS A 216 31.59 2.18 10.65
CA CYS A 216 31.67 1.79 12.06
C CYS A 216 33.09 2.03 12.60
N GLY A 217 33.43 3.30 12.86
CA GLY A 217 34.80 3.74 13.14
C GLY A 217 35.37 3.31 14.49
N LYS A 218 34.54 2.91 15.46
CA LYS A 218 34.97 2.57 16.84
C LYS A 218 35.28 1.08 17.08
N TYR A 219 35.09 0.20 16.10
CA TYR A 219 35.33 -1.24 16.24
C TYR A 219 36.20 -1.79 15.09
N LYS A 220 37.38 -1.19 14.87
CA LYS A 220 38.44 -1.92 14.16
C LYS A 220 39.00 -2.97 15.11
N ASP A 221 38.93 -4.24 14.69
CA ASP A 221 39.46 -5.44 15.36
C ASP A 221 40.72 -5.21 16.21
N ILE A 222 40.59 -5.40 17.53
CA ILE A 222 41.73 -5.72 18.42
C ILE A 222 41.78 -7.24 18.56
N SER A 223 42.03 -7.95 17.46
CA SER A 223 41.99 -9.42 17.47
C SER A 223 43.08 -10.12 16.66
N TYR A 224 44.11 -9.43 16.14
CA TYR A 224 45.20 -10.11 15.41
C TYR A 224 46.65 -9.60 15.62
N TYR A 225 46.94 -8.69 16.57
CA TYR A 225 48.32 -8.26 16.89
C TYR A 225 48.92 -8.91 18.14
N THR A 226 48.59 -10.16 18.45
CA THR A 226 49.24 -10.91 19.53
C THR A 226 49.63 -12.31 19.09
N HIS A 227 50.52 -12.43 18.11
CA HIS A 227 51.43 -13.58 18.00
C HIS A 227 52.63 -13.18 17.15
N GLY A 228 53.71 -12.77 17.81
CA GLY A 228 54.97 -12.49 17.14
C GLY A 228 55.94 -11.78 18.04
N GLU A 229 56.34 -12.40 19.14
CA GLU A 229 57.65 -12.18 19.77
C GLU A 229 57.85 -13.23 20.89
N SER A 230 58.50 -14.34 20.53
CA SER A 230 59.16 -15.24 21.48
C SER A 230 60.55 -15.57 20.94
N GLY A 231 61.54 -14.85 21.48
CA GLY A 231 62.89 -15.34 21.81
C GLY A 231 63.78 -15.93 20.72
N ILE A 232 64.83 -15.18 20.38
CA ILE A 232 66.21 -15.69 20.32
C ILE A 232 67.00 -14.96 21.40
#